data_AF-A0A950BNR1-F1
#
_entry.id   AF-A0A950BNR1-F1
#
_cell.length_a   1.000
_cell.length_b   1.000
_cell.length_c   1.000
_cell.angle_alpha   90.00
_cell.angle_beta   90.00
_cell.angle_gamma   90.00
#
_symmetry.space_group_name_H-M   'P 1'
#
loop_
_entity.id
_entity.type
_entity.pdbx_description
1 polymer ?
#
loop_
_entity_poly.entity_id
_entity_poly.type
_entity_poly.pdbx_seq_one_letter_code
_entity_poly.pdbx_strand_id
1 'polypeptide(L)'
;MHQGLIIPLSGIMMPLVLVPTIILLVHSHKKREWHHQERLRALEMGLPTSGPDRMPGGGTVIAIGAGVPIASVLTAWMTTISVSDSHPDYMPIVAVAWGCAFMISSGALITSLVLGVLLMRSRKPAEPMDQFAAIKPAYEPDAYDVVSRRG
;
A
#
# COMPACT_ATOMS: atom_id res chain seq x y z
N MET A 1 -4.71 -0.53 41.91
CA MET A 1 -5.33 0.61 41.20
C MET A 1 -4.98 0.59 39.70
N HIS A 2 -4.97 -0.59 39.05
CA HIS A 2 -4.44 -0.74 37.68
C HIS A 2 -5.50 -0.78 36.57
N GLN A 3 -6.79 -0.89 36.92
CA GLN A 3 -7.88 -0.93 35.92
C GLN A 3 -8.20 0.44 35.32
N GLY A 4 -7.83 1.54 35.98
CA GLY A 4 -8.12 2.90 35.52
C GLY A 4 -7.24 3.41 34.37
N LEU A 5 -6.08 2.77 34.12
CA LEU A 5 -5.15 3.17 33.05
C LEU A 5 -5.40 2.44 31.73
N ILE A 6 -5.95 1.22 31.77
CA ILE A 6 -6.19 0.40 30.56
C ILE A 6 -7.31 1.00 29.71
N ILE A 7 -8.34 1.55 30.35
CA ILE A 7 -9.51 2.16 29.68
C ILE A 7 -9.11 3.37 28.81
N PRO A 8 -8.42 4.41 29.32
CA PRO A 8 -8.03 5.56 28.49
C PRO A 8 -7.02 5.18 27.40
N LEU A 9 -6.11 4.24 27.68
CA LEU A 9 -5.10 3.82 26.71
C LEU A 9 -5.74 3.11 25.51
N SER A 10 -6.71 2.22 25.76
CA SER A 10 -7.50 1.58 24.70
C SER A 10 -8.38 2.59 23.94
N GLY A 11 -9.01 3.53 24.66
CA GLY A 11 -9.87 4.56 24.08
C GLY A 11 -9.13 5.56 23.18
N ILE A 12 -7.84 5.81 23.42
CA ILE A 12 -7.01 6.68 22.57
C ILE A 12 -6.39 5.87 21.42
N MET A 13 -5.94 4.63 21.65
CA MET A 13 -5.34 3.80 20.60
C MET A 13 -6.33 3.45 19.48
N MET A 14 -7.58 3.16 19.84
CA MET A 14 -8.61 2.73 18.89
C MET A 14 -8.86 3.77 17.77
N PRO A 15 -9.17 5.05 18.06
CA PRO A 15 -9.31 6.06 17.01
C PRO A 15 -7.98 6.38 16.32
N LEU A 16 -6.83 6.32 17.02
CA LEU A 16 -5.53 6.62 16.43
C LEU A 16 -5.15 5.63 15.32
N VAL A 17 -5.61 4.37 15.40
CA VAL A 17 -5.42 3.37 14.33
C VAL A 17 -6.60 3.35 13.35
N LEU A 18 -7.83 3.46 13.85
CA LEU A 18 -9.04 3.35 13.03
C LEU A 18 -9.22 4.53 12.07
N VAL A 19 -8.90 5.76 12.51
CA VAL A 19 -9.04 6.95 11.67
C VAL A 19 -8.10 6.92 10.46
N PRO A 20 -6.77 6.73 10.59
CA PRO A 20 -5.90 6.68 9.43
C PRO A 20 -6.18 5.48 8.53
N THR A 21 -6.62 4.34 9.07
CA THR A 21 -7.00 3.19 8.22
C THR A 21 -8.25 3.47 7.39
N ILE A 22 -9.28 4.08 7.97
CA ILE A 22 -10.49 4.50 7.23
C ILE A 22 -10.12 5.58 6.19
N ILE A 23 -9.30 6.57 6.55
CA ILE A 23 -8.88 7.61 5.61
C ILE A 23 -8.12 7.01 4.43
N LEU A 24 -7.21 6.07 4.67
CA LEU A 24 -6.47 5.36 3.62
C LEU A 24 -7.40 4.58 2.69
N LEU A 25 -8.40 3.88 3.24
CA LEU A 25 -9.41 3.16 2.46
C LEU A 25 -10.21 4.12 1.58
N VAL A 26 -10.73 5.20 2.15
CA VAL A 26 -11.50 6.21 1.39
C VAL A 26 -10.66 6.87 0.31
N HIS A 27 -9.40 7.22 0.60
CA HIS A 27 -8.49 7.78 -0.39
C HIS A 27 -8.20 6.81 -1.53
N SER A 28 -8.09 5.51 -1.24
CA SER A 28 -7.84 4.50 -2.28
C SER A 28 -8.97 4.40 -3.30
N HIS A 29 -10.22 4.52 -2.85
CA HIS A 29 -11.39 4.55 -3.72
C HIS A 29 -11.43 5.81 -4.57
N LYS A 30 -11.20 6.97 -3.96
CA LYS A 30 -11.22 8.27 -4.65
C LYS A 30 -10.08 8.38 -5.68
N LYS A 31 -8.93 7.78 -5.39
CA LYS A 31 -7.79 7.73 -6.33
C LYS A 31 -8.12 6.97 -7.61
N ARG A 32 -8.90 5.89 -7.53
CA ARG A 32 -9.34 5.13 -8.73
C ARG A 32 -10.26 5.96 -9.62
N GLU A 33 -11.17 6.71 -9.01
CA GLU A 33 -12.10 7.60 -9.72
C GLU A 33 -11.33 8.70 -10.45
N TRP A 34 -10.37 9.34 -9.78
CA TRP A 34 -9.52 10.36 -10.39
C TRP A 34 -8.71 9.84 -11.57
N HIS A 35 -8.11 8.66 -11.45
CA HIS A 35 -7.39 8.05 -12.58
C HIS A 35 -8.31 7.71 -13.76
N HIS A 36 -9.56 7.34 -13.51
CA HIS A 36 -10.52 7.09 -14.58
C HIS A 36 -10.85 8.39 -15.32
N GLN A 37 -11.10 9.47 -14.58
CA GLN A 37 -11.37 10.79 -15.14
C GLN A 37 -10.16 11.36 -15.90
N GLU A 38 -8.94 11.17 -15.39
CA GLU A 38 -7.72 11.59 -16.08
C GLU A 38 -7.52 10.85 -17.41
N ARG A 39 -7.81 9.55 -17.45
CA ARG A 39 -7.75 8.76 -18.70
C ARG A 39 -8.80 9.21 -19.70
N LEU A 40 -10.03 9.47 -19.26
CA LEU A 40 -11.09 9.99 -20.13
C LEU A 40 -10.71 11.35 -20.71
N ARG A 41 -10.18 12.25 -19.88
CA ARG A 41 -9.75 13.57 -20.31
C ARG A 41 -8.54 13.51 -21.25
N ALA A 42 -7.61 12.59 -21.02
CA ALA A 42 -6.48 12.37 -21.93
C ALA A 42 -6.93 11.85 -23.31
N LEU A 43 -7.95 10.97 -23.35
CA LEU A 43 -8.56 10.51 -24.59
C LEU A 43 -9.25 11.65 -25.36
N GLU A 44 -9.99 12.52 -24.67
CA GLU A 44 -10.61 13.71 -25.28
C GLU A 44 -9.58 14.67 -25.88
N MET A 45 -8.42 14.81 -25.23
CA MET A 45 -7.33 15.67 -25.70
C MET A 45 -6.40 15.00 -26.73
N GLY A 46 -6.67 13.74 -27.11
CA GLY A 46 -5.84 12.98 -28.04
C GLY A 46 -4.41 12.71 -27.54
N LEU A 47 -4.18 12.83 -26.23
CA LEU A 47 -2.86 12.63 -25.62
C LEU A 47 -2.68 11.17 -25.22
N PRO A 48 -1.46 10.61 -25.37
CA PRO A 48 -1.17 9.26 -24.88
C PRO A 48 -1.41 9.24 -23.36
N THR A 49 -2.22 8.28 -22.90
CA THR A 49 -2.56 8.14 -21.47
C THR A 49 -1.30 8.03 -20.63
N SER A 50 -1.15 8.89 -19.62
CA SER A 50 -0.03 8.85 -18.68
C SER A 50 0.09 7.44 -18.08
N GLY A 51 1.27 6.83 -18.23
CA GLY A 51 1.55 5.46 -17.80
C GLY A 51 1.30 5.25 -16.30
N PRO A 52 1.26 3.99 -15.84
CA PRO A 52 0.88 3.66 -14.48
C PRO A 52 1.73 4.41 -13.46
N ASP A 53 1.06 5.14 -12.56
CA ASP A 53 1.63 5.74 -11.36
C ASP A 53 2.76 4.88 -10.79
N ARG A 54 3.94 5.48 -10.60
CA ARG A 54 5.09 4.82 -9.96
C ARG A 54 4.64 4.28 -8.61
N MET A 55 4.35 2.99 -8.56
CA MET A 55 4.08 2.29 -7.30
C MET A 55 5.31 2.44 -6.41
N PRO A 56 5.13 2.55 -5.08
CA PRO A 56 6.25 2.61 -4.15
C PRO A 56 7.20 1.45 -4.44
N GLY A 57 8.46 1.76 -4.76
CA GLY A 57 9.44 0.76 -5.18
C GLY A 57 9.66 -0.31 -4.10
N GLY A 58 10.16 -1.48 -4.50
CA GLY A 58 10.35 -2.63 -3.59
C GLY A 58 11.16 -2.31 -2.32
N GLY A 59 12.05 -1.31 -2.38
CA GLY A 59 12.78 -0.83 -1.19
C GLY A 59 11.87 -0.30 -0.07
N THR A 60 10.73 0.30 -0.41
CA THR A 60 9.74 0.79 0.57
C THR A 60 9.09 -0.36 1.32
N VAL A 61 8.83 -1.47 0.63
CA VAL A 61 8.21 -2.67 1.22
C VAL A 61 9.14 -3.33 2.22
N ILE A 62 10.44 -3.39 1.90
CA ILE A 62 11.48 -3.91 2.79
C ILE A 62 11.66 -2.97 3.99
N ALA A 63 11.69 -1.66 3.78
CA ALA A 63 11.80 -0.68 4.85
C ALA A 63 10.64 -0.77 5.85
N ILE A 64 9.40 -0.97 5.37
CA ILE A 64 8.23 -1.16 6.24
C ILE A 64 8.27 -2.55 6.91
N GLY A 65 8.55 -3.60 6.15
CA GLY A 65 8.49 -4.98 6.63
C GLY A 65 9.60 -5.38 7.60
N ALA A 66 10.78 -4.75 7.50
CA ALA A 66 11.90 -5.01 8.39
C ALA A 66 12.16 -3.85 9.35
N GLY A 67 12.13 -2.60 8.85
CA GLY A 67 12.49 -1.43 9.65
C GLY A 67 11.54 -1.19 10.82
N VAL A 68 10.21 -1.28 10.59
CA VAL A 68 9.21 -1.04 11.64
C VAL A 68 9.27 -2.10 12.74
N PRO A 69 9.33 -3.42 12.43
CA PRO A 69 9.48 -4.44 13.47
C PRO A 69 10.81 -4.35 14.24
N ILE A 70 11.92 -4.02 13.57
CA ILE A 70 13.21 -3.85 14.25
C ILE A 70 13.14 -2.67 15.22
N ALA A 71 12.60 -1.53 14.78
CA ALA A 71 12.45 -0.35 15.62
C ALA A 71 11.54 -0.62 16.82
N SER A 72 10.41 -1.29 16.63
CA SER A 72 9.47 -1.57 17.73
C SER A 72 10.08 -2.49 18.79
N VAL A 73 10.81 -3.54 18.37
CA VAL A 73 11.52 -4.45 19.28
C VAL A 73 12.63 -3.74 20.03
N LEU A 74 13.43 -2.91 19.36
CA LEU A 74 14.47 -2.11 20.01
C LEU A 74 13.88 -1.14 21.05
N THR A 75 12.71 -0.56 20.76
CA THR A 75 12.04 0.34 21.68
C THR A 75 11.51 -0.41 22.92
N ALA A 76 10.93 -1.60 22.74
CA ALA A 76 10.50 -2.45 23.85
C ALA A 76 11.70 -2.94 24.70
N TRP A 77 12.82 -3.25 24.04
CA TRP A 77 14.06 -3.60 24.73
C TRP A 77 14.58 -2.43 25.57
N MET A 78 14.71 -1.24 24.98
CA MET A 78 15.14 -0.03 25.69
C MET A 78 14.22 0.27 26.89
N THR A 79 12.91 0.08 26.72
CA THR A 79 11.95 0.23 27.81
C THR A 79 12.21 -0.76 28.93
N THR A 80 12.53 -2.02 28.59
CA THR A 80 12.82 -3.08 29.58
C THR A 80 14.10 -2.77 30.37
N ILE A 81 15.14 -2.22 29.74
CA ILE A 81 16.38 -1.82 30.44
C ILE A 81 16.17 -0.56 31.28
N SER A 82 15.35 0.38 30.81
CA SER A 82 15.15 1.66 31.48
C SER A 82 14.31 1.57 32.76
N VAL A 83 13.49 0.53 32.92
CA VAL A 83 12.68 0.34 34.12
C VAL A 83 13.49 -0.49 35.12
N SER A 84 13.75 0.09 36.29
CA SER A 84 14.44 -0.61 37.38
C SER A 84 13.59 -1.73 37.96
N ASP A 85 14.19 -2.90 38.23
CA ASP A 85 13.52 -4.06 38.85
C ASP A 85 12.89 -3.74 40.23
N SER A 86 13.31 -2.65 40.86
CA SER A 86 12.77 -2.21 42.15
C SER A 86 11.42 -1.48 42.03
N HIS A 87 10.92 -1.26 40.81
CA HIS A 87 9.64 -0.59 40.61
C HIS A 87 8.48 -1.57 40.79
N PRO A 88 7.48 -1.25 41.64
CA PRO A 88 6.35 -2.15 41.92
C PRO A 88 5.52 -2.47 40.66
N ASP A 89 5.63 -1.65 39.61
CA ASP A 89 4.92 -1.79 38.33
C ASP A 89 5.82 -2.31 37.19
N TYR A 90 6.98 -2.91 37.49
CA TYR A 90 7.90 -3.42 36.46
C TYR A 90 7.23 -4.40 35.47
N MET A 91 6.60 -5.45 36.00
CA MET A 91 5.94 -6.49 35.20
C MET A 91 4.87 -5.96 34.24
N PRO A 92 3.89 -5.13 34.68
CA PRO A 92 2.87 -4.63 33.76
C PRO A 92 3.44 -3.67 32.70
N ILE A 93 4.44 -2.84 33.04
CA ILE A 93 5.04 -1.91 32.07
C ILE A 93 5.77 -2.68 30.96
N VAL A 94 6.56 -3.69 31.33
CA VAL A 94 7.26 -4.55 30.36
C VAL A 94 6.25 -5.32 29.50
N ALA A 95 5.21 -5.91 30.11
CA ALA A 95 4.18 -6.64 29.37
C ALA A 95 3.45 -5.78 28.34
N VAL A 96 3.11 -4.53 28.69
CA VAL A 96 2.47 -3.58 27.77
C VAL A 96 3.43 -3.17 26.65
N ALA A 97 4.71 -2.91 26.96
CA ALA A 97 5.71 -2.55 25.95
C ALA A 97 5.90 -3.65 24.89
N TRP A 98 6.02 -4.91 25.33
CA TRP A 98 6.14 -6.06 24.43
C TRP A 98 4.85 -6.35 23.67
N GLY A 99 3.69 -6.17 24.31
CA GLY A 99 2.38 -6.30 23.65
C GLY A 99 2.20 -5.28 22.52
N CYS A 100 2.55 -4.02 22.75
CA CYS A 100 2.53 -2.97 21.74
C CYS A 100 3.52 -3.27 20.61
N ALA A 101 4.75 -3.71 20.93
CA ALA A 101 5.74 -4.06 19.92
C ALA A 101 5.24 -5.21 19.03
N PHE A 102 4.62 -6.24 19.60
CA PHE A 102 4.06 -7.36 18.83
C PHE A 102 2.93 -6.92 17.90
N MET A 103 2.01 -6.08 18.39
CA MET A 103 0.90 -5.55 17.60
C MET A 103 1.38 -4.68 16.43
N ILE A 104 2.35 -3.80 16.68
CA ILE A 104 2.92 -2.93 15.63
C ILE A 104 3.69 -3.77 14.60
N SER A 105 4.50 -4.73 15.05
CA SER A 105 5.28 -5.61 14.17
C SER A 105 4.38 -6.47 13.28
N SER A 106 3.33 -7.09 13.85
CA SER A 106 2.39 -7.89 13.06
C SER A 106 1.64 -7.03 12.03
N GLY A 107 1.18 -5.83 12.40
CA GLY A 107 0.57 -4.88 11.47
C GLY A 107 1.52 -4.47 10.34
N ALA A 108 2.78 -4.17 10.66
CA ALA A 108 3.80 -3.82 9.66
C ALA A 108 4.10 -4.97 8.70
N LEU A 109 4.18 -6.20 9.21
CA LEU A 109 4.37 -7.40 8.38
C LEU A 109 3.19 -7.67 7.46
N ILE A 110 1.95 -7.56 7.96
CA ILE A 110 0.73 -7.70 7.14
C ILE A 110 0.72 -6.63 6.04
N THR A 111 1.04 -5.39 6.39
CA THR A 111 1.07 -4.27 5.43
C THR A 111 2.15 -4.48 4.38
N SER A 112 3.35 -4.91 4.79
CA SER A 112 4.45 -5.23 3.89
C SER A 112 4.12 -6.42 2.97
N LEU A 113 3.47 -7.46 3.50
CA LEU A 113 3.01 -8.60 2.71
C LEU A 113 2.00 -8.17 1.65
N VAL A 114 0.99 -7.36 2.02
CA VAL A 114 -0.01 -6.85 1.08
C VAL A 114 0.66 -5.99 0.00
N LEU A 115 1.54 -5.06 0.37
CA LEU A 115 2.28 -4.25 -0.60
C LEU A 115 3.16 -5.12 -1.50
N GLY A 116 3.85 -6.12 -0.95
CA GLY A 116 4.68 -7.07 -1.69
C GLY A 116 3.88 -7.85 -2.73
N VAL A 117 2.71 -8.38 -2.33
CA VAL A 117 1.80 -9.09 -3.25
C VAL A 117 1.27 -8.15 -4.35
N LEU A 118 0.92 -6.91 -4.00
CA LEU A 118 0.47 -5.91 -4.97
C LEU A 118 1.59 -5.53 -5.95
N LEU A 119 2.83 -5.39 -5.49
CA LEU A 119 4.00 -5.15 -6.34
C LEU A 119 4.34 -6.34 -7.24
N MET A 120 4.24 -7.56 -6.74
CA MET A 120 4.44 -8.75 -7.57
C MET A 120 3.36 -8.88 -8.64
N ARG A 121 2.10 -8.55 -8.30
CA ARG A 121 1.00 -8.52 -9.26
C ARG A 121 1.17 -7.45 -10.33
N SER A 122 1.68 -6.27 -9.97
CA SER A 122 1.92 -5.20 -10.95
C SER A 122 3.18 -5.42 -11.79
N ARG A 123 4.14 -6.20 -11.28
CA ARG A 123 5.32 -6.67 -12.01
C ARG A 123 5.08 -7.93 -12.84
N LYS A 124 3.87 -8.50 -12.87
CA LYS A 124 3.57 -9.49 -13.91
C LYS A 124 3.94 -8.82 -15.23
N PRO A 125 4.91 -9.37 -15.98
CA PRO A 125 5.26 -8.79 -17.25
C PRO A 125 3.94 -8.72 -18.02
N ALA A 126 3.59 -7.52 -18.48
CA ALA A 126 2.86 -7.47 -19.72
C ALA A 126 3.64 -8.43 -20.62
N GLU A 127 3.01 -9.54 -21.01
CA GLU A 127 3.61 -10.38 -22.03
C GLU A 127 4.13 -9.47 -23.14
N PRO A 128 5.21 -9.82 -23.84
CA PRO A 128 5.64 -9.09 -25.02
C PRO A 128 4.60 -9.26 -26.15
N MET A 129 3.37 -8.80 -25.96
CA MET A 129 2.36 -8.65 -27.00
C MET A 129 2.73 -7.51 -27.96
N ASP A 130 3.72 -6.67 -27.63
CA ASP A 130 4.14 -5.56 -28.50
C ASP A 130 5.21 -5.92 -29.54
N GLN A 131 5.86 -7.10 -29.45
CA GLN A 131 6.80 -7.49 -30.52
C GLN A 131 6.10 -8.08 -31.75
N PHE A 132 4.84 -8.51 -31.61
CA PHE A 132 3.99 -8.94 -32.73
C PHE A 132 2.90 -7.90 -33.11
N ALA A 133 2.51 -6.99 -32.21
CA ALA A 133 1.59 -5.89 -32.54
C ALA A 133 2.28 -4.72 -33.28
N ALA A 134 3.62 -4.65 -33.28
CA ALA A 134 4.40 -3.72 -34.10
C ALA A 134 4.49 -4.14 -35.58
N ILE A 135 3.85 -5.23 -35.99
CA ILE A 135 3.46 -5.43 -37.38
C ILE A 135 2.14 -4.68 -37.54
N LYS A 136 2.23 -3.36 -37.75
CA LYS A 136 1.14 -2.64 -38.39
C LYS A 136 0.79 -3.45 -39.65
N PRO A 137 -0.41 -4.03 -39.80
CA PRO A 137 -0.79 -4.63 -41.05
C PRO A 137 -0.53 -3.57 -42.12
N ALA A 138 0.20 -3.91 -43.17
CA ALA A 138 0.43 -2.99 -44.27
C ALA A 138 -0.93 -2.39 -44.64
N TYR A 139 -1.05 -1.07 -44.48
CA TYR A 139 -2.26 -0.36 -44.86
C TYR A 139 -2.47 -0.65 -46.35
N GLU A 140 -3.43 -1.51 -46.66
CA GLU A 140 -3.76 -1.94 -48.01
C GLU A 140 -4.88 -1.01 -48.48
N PRO A 141 -4.56 0.04 -49.27
CA PRO A 141 -5.53 1.07 -49.67
C PRO A 141 -6.69 0.51 -50.48
N ASP A 142 -6.59 -0.73 -50.96
CA ASP A 142 -7.54 -1.37 -51.84
C ASP A 142 -8.61 -2.18 -51.07
N ALA A 143 -8.40 -2.43 -49.76
CA ALA A 143 -9.35 -3.18 -48.93
C ALA A 143 -10.62 -2.39 -48.57
N TYR A 144 -10.63 -1.07 -48.82
CA TYR A 144 -11.75 -0.19 -48.54
C TYR A 144 -12.50 0.29 -49.80
N ASP A 145 -12.11 -0.14 -51.00
CA ASP A 145 -12.83 0.19 -52.24
C ASP A 145 -13.91 -0.85 -52.57
N VAL A 146 -14.92 -0.98 -51.69
CA VAL A 146 -16.08 -1.85 -51.95
C VAL A 146 -17.43 -1.15 -51.82
N VAL A 147 -17.46 0.18 -51.64
CA VAL A 147 -18.72 0.95 -51.56
C VAL A 147 -18.74 2.14 -52.52
N SER A 148 -18.22 1.95 -53.74
CA SER A 148 -18.47 2.84 -54.87
C SER A 148 -18.69 2.03 -56.13
N ARG A 149 -19.90 1.45 -56.24
CA ARG A 149 -20.63 1.10 -57.48
C ARG A 149 -21.50 -0.12 -57.28
N ARG A 150 -22.68 0.07 -56.67
CA ARG A 150 -23.93 -0.51 -57.17
C ARG A 150 -25.08 0.41 -56.78
N GLY A 151 -25.67 1.08 -57.77
CA GLY A 151 -26.97 1.75 -57.71
C GLY A 151 -26.90 3.25 -57.46
#